data_AF-A0A1F0PQK8-F1
#
_entry.id   AF-A0A1F0PQK8-F1
#
_cell.length_a   1.000
_cell.length_b   1.000
_cell.length_c   1.000
_cell.angle_alpha   90.00
_cell.angle_beta   90.00
_cell.angle_gamma   90.00
#
_symmetry.space_group_name_H-M   'P 1'
#
loop_
_entity.id
_entity.type
_entity.pdbx_description
1 polymer ?
#
loop_
_entity_poly.entity_id
_entity_poly.type
_entity_poly.pdbx_seq_one_letter_code
_entity_poly.pdbx_strand_id
1 'polypeptide(L)'
;MSSLPNHMRFALPKNMAKSGCAITLAGAMLLPLSPAFAAPAAPVAAQAVAQGEVQGAQRLQVTSGTFDILKGGNVTVSGSGFSKDFVKGKSFRLYVVPKGESVAFPPHHPRDYPFYVQDVPASAFAADGTVNLTASIDANYLEANGSSFDVVLGYRDDAEDGWIPADEVRTELKVADVPTVDSPTLSYDASSVNASENTKVTVNGAGFQNISYNGSESLIVAVRAVDPATGKATGPALAQSEAKFTSYSAFFGQYMGYTNGRFSTVLDIPAGTLKSGSSYVVQTFEFNVPEDNDEANNQALSTQAFVPVNGENVKTASPSVSLSTDKVDLSSSTTIRVKGKDFKVPAGATVNVLFSEAEADGNPTGEALDSITLNADRVATGAFETTVNVDGTKLDEDSRYAIFVTINYADGQRERIAADYLTLTGESANKKVRERFADVPTAHANHKAVLWAADQKLIDSREKDWFGVNDDATRGDLTVALYRLAGSPKVDLPATSPYADVKADDPNYVAYIWARQKGITFGWSDGKFHANASVSNATVAAFLYRFDGKKPVAVTEAPYTDVKVGSAFYREITWAKQQKLQVFLGSEYHPSALVSRGELAGFLMNYKVR
;
A
#
# COMPACT_ATOMS: atom_id res chain seq x y z
N MET A 1 21.46 -56.30 18.53
CA MET A 1 22.14 -55.17 17.88
C MET A 1 21.09 -54.35 17.15
N SER A 2 21.10 -53.05 17.44
CA SER A 2 20.35 -51.89 16.95
C SER A 2 19.06 -52.03 16.13
N SER A 3 18.04 -51.33 16.62
CA SER A 3 16.86 -50.87 15.89
C SER A 3 16.63 -49.36 16.12
N LEU A 4 16.27 -48.66 15.02
CA LEU A 4 15.35 -47.50 14.93
C LEU A 4 15.75 -46.16 15.63
N PRO A 5 14.99 -45.05 15.46
CA PRO A 5 14.63 -44.32 14.23
C PRO A 5 14.70 -42.77 14.36
N ASN A 6 14.19 -42.08 13.33
CA ASN A 6 13.89 -40.65 13.12
C ASN A 6 13.44 -39.75 14.30
N HIS A 7 13.64 -38.45 14.02
CA HIS A 7 12.99 -37.20 14.52
C HIS A 7 13.69 -36.44 15.67
N MET A 8 14.08 -35.20 15.37
CA MET A 8 14.23 -34.13 16.37
C MET A 8 13.60 -32.83 15.89
N ARG A 9 12.51 -32.45 16.58
CA ARG A 9 12.12 -31.06 16.82
C ARG A 9 13.08 -30.50 17.86
N PHE A 10 13.60 -29.29 17.68
CA PHE A 10 14.31 -28.57 18.74
C PHE A 10 13.68 -27.21 19.02
N ALA A 11 13.13 -27.11 20.22
CA ALA A 11 12.86 -25.88 20.93
C ALA A 11 14.17 -25.27 21.44
N LEU A 12 14.29 -23.94 21.43
CA LEU A 12 15.41 -23.21 22.02
C LEU A 12 15.03 -22.68 23.41
N PRO A 13 15.84 -22.96 24.46
CA PRO A 13 15.62 -22.49 25.81
C PRO A 13 16.29 -21.13 26.08
N LYS A 14 15.81 -20.47 27.15
CA LYS A 14 16.33 -19.24 27.74
C LYS A 14 17.68 -19.46 28.46
N ASN A 15 18.44 -18.36 28.51
CA ASN A 15 19.58 -18.01 29.38
C ASN A 15 21.00 -18.40 28.93
N MET A 16 21.81 -17.36 28.63
CA MET A 16 23.23 -17.31 28.97
C MET A 16 23.61 -15.92 29.51
N ALA A 17 24.48 -15.96 30.51
CA ALA A 17 24.89 -14.87 31.40
C ALA A 17 26.27 -14.28 31.05
N LYS A 18 26.62 -13.21 31.79
CA LYS A 18 27.95 -12.68 32.23
C LYS A 18 28.03 -11.17 31.95
N SER A 19 28.47 -10.30 32.87
CA SER A 19 29.57 -10.45 33.82
C SER A 19 29.31 -9.68 35.12
N GLY A 20 29.80 -10.23 36.24
CA GLY A 20 29.95 -9.53 37.50
C GLY A 20 31.34 -8.94 37.68
N CYS A 21 31.47 -8.07 38.68
CA CYS A 21 32.63 -8.00 39.56
C CYS A 21 32.14 -7.56 40.94
N ALA A 22 32.53 -8.33 41.95
CA ALA A 22 32.16 -8.19 43.36
C ALA A 22 33.41 -7.86 44.18
N ILE A 23 33.27 -7.07 45.25
CA ILE A 23 34.12 -7.18 46.45
C ILE A 23 33.25 -6.92 47.70
N THR A 24 33.22 -7.93 48.57
CA THR A 24 32.73 -8.08 49.95
C THR A 24 33.66 -7.36 50.97
N LEU A 25 33.40 -7.08 52.26
CA LEU A 25 32.68 -7.78 53.35
C LEU A 25 32.60 -6.88 54.61
N ALA A 26 31.66 -7.22 55.51
CA ALA A 26 31.70 -7.15 57.00
C ALA A 26 31.45 -5.82 57.73
N GLY A 27 30.57 -5.91 58.74
CA GLY A 27 30.22 -4.82 59.66
C GLY A 27 30.70 -5.03 61.10
N ALA A 28 30.37 -4.07 61.97
CA ALA A 28 30.22 -4.23 63.41
C ALA A 28 29.45 -3.02 63.99
N MET A 29 28.51 -3.32 64.90
CA MET A 29 27.77 -2.37 65.74
C MET A 29 28.61 -1.89 66.94
N LEU A 30 28.36 -0.66 67.44
CA LEU A 30 28.03 -0.34 68.85
C LEU A 30 27.68 1.16 69.02
N LEU A 31 26.56 1.42 69.70
CA LEU A 31 25.94 2.69 70.15
C LEU A 31 26.59 3.22 71.46
N PRO A 32 26.11 4.30 72.14
CA PRO A 32 25.28 5.47 71.76
C PRO A 32 25.83 6.83 72.29
N LEU A 33 25.15 7.95 71.97
CA LEU A 33 24.67 8.97 72.93
C LEU A 33 23.85 10.06 72.20
N SER A 34 22.56 10.16 72.55
CA SER A 34 21.62 11.25 72.19
C SER A 34 21.88 12.50 73.07
N PRO A 35 21.28 13.70 72.87
CA PRO A 35 19.85 14.04 72.66
C PRO A 35 19.65 15.07 71.50
N ALA A 36 18.52 15.69 71.19
CA ALA A 36 17.06 15.47 71.20
C ALA A 36 16.42 16.82 70.75
N PHE A 37 15.20 16.76 70.19
CA PHE A 37 14.25 17.86 69.91
C PHE A 37 14.56 18.84 68.75
N ALA A 38 13.63 19.30 67.90
CA ALA A 38 12.20 19.10 67.70
C ALA A 38 11.82 19.61 66.28
N ALA A 39 10.68 19.17 65.74
CA ALA A 39 10.13 19.53 64.43
C ALA A 39 9.68 21.01 64.30
N PRO A 40 9.66 21.60 63.09
CA PRO A 40 9.08 22.92 62.88
C PRO A 40 7.56 22.84 62.67
N ALA A 41 6.85 23.77 63.34
CA ALA A 41 5.45 24.09 63.12
C ALA A 41 5.29 25.07 61.94
N ALA A 42 4.13 25.01 61.28
CA ALA A 42 3.73 25.89 60.18
C ALA A 42 3.62 27.38 60.61
N PRO A 43 3.85 28.35 59.71
CA PRO A 43 3.46 29.73 59.95
C PRO A 43 2.15 30.10 59.22
N VAL A 44 1.30 30.78 59.96
CA VAL A 44 0.14 31.56 59.50
C VAL A 44 0.63 32.92 58.98
N ALA A 45 -0.11 33.47 58.03
CA ALA A 45 0.15 34.70 57.29
C ALA A 45 0.37 35.97 58.14
N ALA A 46 1.25 36.85 57.65
CA ALA A 46 1.26 38.28 57.95
C ALA A 46 1.57 39.06 56.65
N GLN A 47 0.75 40.06 56.35
CA GLN A 47 0.82 40.90 55.14
C GLN A 47 1.94 41.95 55.20
N ALA A 48 2.59 42.11 54.04
CA ALA A 48 3.01 43.34 53.34
C ALA A 48 3.82 44.43 54.06
N VAL A 49 5.03 44.70 53.53
CA VAL A 49 5.48 46.06 53.13
C VAL A 49 6.30 45.93 51.84
N ALA A 50 5.94 46.73 50.84
CA ALA A 50 6.54 46.79 49.51
C ALA A 50 7.96 47.39 49.52
N GLN A 51 8.84 46.83 48.68
CA GLN A 51 10.05 47.49 48.18
C GLN A 51 10.17 47.27 46.67
N GLY A 52 9.91 48.35 45.92
CA GLY A 52 10.53 48.68 44.64
C GLY A 52 10.11 47.87 43.42
N GLU A 53 9.05 48.31 42.73
CA GLU A 53 8.79 47.96 41.33
C GLU A 53 10.00 48.31 40.45
N VAL A 54 10.55 47.31 39.77
CA VAL A 54 11.34 47.55 38.56
C VAL A 54 10.35 47.85 37.45
N GLN A 55 10.27 49.13 37.07
CA GLN A 55 9.65 49.59 35.85
C GLN A 55 10.39 48.93 34.65
N GLY A 56 9.67 48.23 33.75
CA GLY A 56 10.09 48.13 32.35
C GLY A 56 10.57 46.79 31.76
N ALA A 57 10.20 45.62 32.28
CA ALA A 57 10.34 44.36 31.53
C ALA A 57 8.98 43.90 31.01
N GLN A 58 8.87 43.65 29.70
CA GLN A 58 7.64 43.13 29.09
C GLN A 58 7.32 41.75 29.68
N ARG A 59 6.04 41.48 29.91
CA ARG A 59 5.57 40.22 30.49
C ARG A 59 4.37 39.68 29.71
N LEU A 60 4.25 38.36 29.70
CA LEU A 60 3.09 37.64 29.18
C LEU A 60 2.63 36.57 30.18
N GLN A 61 1.32 36.35 30.20
CA GLN A 61 0.69 35.30 30.99
C GLN A 61 -0.47 34.70 30.22
N VAL A 62 -0.49 33.37 30.11
CA VAL A 62 -1.66 32.64 29.61
C VAL A 62 -2.79 32.75 30.63
N THR A 63 -3.96 33.21 30.17
CA THR A 63 -5.18 33.39 30.98
C THR A 63 -6.26 32.35 30.69
N SER A 64 -6.16 31.60 29.59
CA SER A 64 -7.14 30.56 29.20
C SER A 64 -7.03 29.25 29.98
N GLY A 65 -5.97 29.06 30.79
CA GLY A 65 -5.73 27.81 31.50
C GLY A 65 -5.11 26.73 30.61
N THR A 66 -5.37 25.45 30.94
CA THR A 66 -4.85 24.29 30.19
C THR A 66 -5.57 24.15 28.84
N PHE A 67 -4.80 24.04 27.76
CA PHE A 67 -5.30 23.92 26.40
C PHE A 67 -5.41 22.47 25.94
N ASP A 68 -6.56 22.06 25.42
CA ASP A 68 -6.78 20.72 24.87
C ASP A 68 -6.52 20.74 23.36
N ILE A 69 -5.33 20.29 22.97
CA ILE A 69 -4.90 20.34 21.56
C ILE A 69 -5.77 19.47 20.65
N LEU A 70 -6.48 18.46 21.17
CA LEU A 70 -7.36 17.62 20.36
C LEU A 70 -8.70 18.30 20.08
N LYS A 71 -9.16 19.19 20.96
CA LYS A 71 -10.39 19.95 20.77
C LYS A 71 -10.18 21.30 20.09
N GLY A 72 -8.97 21.85 20.20
CA GLY A 72 -8.68 23.21 19.76
C GLY A 72 -9.42 24.25 20.60
N GLY A 73 -9.46 25.48 20.09
CA GLY A 73 -10.14 26.62 20.72
C GLY A 73 -9.24 27.83 20.91
N ASN A 74 -9.65 28.72 21.82
CA ASN A 74 -9.00 30.00 22.03
C ASN A 74 -7.99 29.94 23.19
N VAL A 75 -6.74 30.27 22.90
CA VAL A 75 -5.71 30.55 23.90
C VAL A 75 -5.67 32.05 24.12
N THR A 76 -5.99 32.49 25.33
CA THR A 76 -5.98 33.92 25.70
C THR A 76 -4.72 34.25 26.48
N VAL A 77 -4.10 35.37 26.15
CA VAL A 77 -2.86 35.84 26.78
C VAL A 77 -2.98 37.30 27.13
N SER A 78 -2.66 37.63 28.38
CA SER A 78 -2.53 39.01 28.85
C SER A 78 -1.05 39.39 28.92
N GLY A 79 -0.73 40.60 28.50
CA GLY A 79 0.62 41.17 28.58
C GLY A 79 0.65 42.57 29.19
N SER A 80 1.81 42.94 29.71
CA SER A 80 2.07 44.27 30.27
C SER A 80 3.52 44.72 30.01
N GLY A 81 3.78 46.02 30.12
CA GLY A 81 5.10 46.61 29.86
C GLY A 81 5.31 47.10 28.41
N PHE A 82 4.24 47.20 27.63
CA PHE A 82 4.26 47.61 26.21
C PHE A 82 3.85 49.09 26.06
N SER A 83 4.67 50.01 26.57
CA SER A 83 4.36 51.45 26.52
C SER A 83 4.14 51.97 25.09
N LYS A 84 3.45 53.10 24.93
CA LYS A 84 3.23 53.72 23.60
C LYS A 84 4.53 53.97 22.84
N ASP A 85 5.59 54.39 23.53
CA ASP A 85 6.88 54.63 22.90
C ASP A 85 7.58 53.34 22.49
N PHE A 86 7.36 52.24 23.24
CA PHE A 86 7.88 50.93 22.89
C PHE A 86 7.18 50.35 21.65
N VAL A 87 5.85 50.44 21.57
CA VAL A 87 5.05 49.88 20.47
C VAL A 87 5.23 50.67 19.16
N LYS A 88 5.60 51.95 19.25
CA LYS A 88 5.73 52.82 18.09
C LYS A 88 6.86 52.37 17.15
N GLY A 89 6.52 52.17 15.87
CA GLY A 89 7.49 51.76 14.84
C GLY A 89 7.93 50.31 14.96
N LYS A 90 7.14 49.48 15.67
CA LYS A 90 7.38 48.05 15.82
C LYS A 90 6.23 47.21 15.27
N SER A 91 6.60 46.05 14.76
CA SER A 91 5.70 44.99 14.33
C SER A 91 5.74 43.84 15.31
N PHE A 92 4.59 43.19 15.52
CA PHE A 92 4.42 42.13 16.50
C PHE A 92 3.79 40.88 15.86
N ARG A 93 4.28 39.70 16.25
CA ARG A 93 3.62 38.41 15.95
C ARG A 93 3.51 37.56 17.18
N LEU A 94 2.34 36.97 17.34
CA LEU A 94 2.05 35.96 18.35
C LEU A 94 2.33 34.58 17.76
N TYR A 95 3.04 33.75 18.51
CA TYR A 95 3.37 32.38 18.17
C TYR A 95 2.89 31.42 19.25
N VAL A 96 2.53 30.19 18.84
CA VAL A 96 2.50 29.04 19.75
C VAL A 96 3.42 27.98 19.19
N VAL A 97 4.48 27.66 19.94
CA VAL A 97 5.57 26.75 19.54
C VAL A 97 5.84 25.73 20.63
N PRO A 98 6.42 24.54 20.33
CA PRO A 98 6.87 23.63 21.36
C PRO A 98 7.82 24.34 22.33
N LYS A 99 7.76 23.98 23.62
CA LYS A 99 8.50 24.69 24.66
C LYS A 99 10.00 24.70 24.39
N GLY A 100 10.60 25.89 24.45
CA GLY A 100 12.04 26.09 24.21
C GLY A 100 12.44 26.23 22.74
N GLU A 101 11.50 26.13 21.79
CA GLU A 101 11.79 26.31 20.37
C GLU A 101 12.00 27.78 19.99
N SER A 102 12.91 28.00 19.03
CA SER A 102 13.22 29.34 18.51
C SER A 102 12.17 29.79 17.49
N VAL A 103 11.73 31.04 17.59
CA VAL A 103 10.93 31.72 16.54
C VAL A 103 11.78 32.58 15.59
N ALA A 104 13.10 32.69 15.84
CA ALA A 104 14.04 33.48 15.03
C ALA A 104 14.70 32.65 13.92
N PHE A 105 15.10 31.42 14.25
CA PHE A 105 15.60 30.44 13.31
C PHE A 105 14.83 29.15 13.56
N PRO A 106 13.71 28.90 12.87
CA PRO A 106 13.03 27.62 13.00
C PRO A 106 14.04 26.49 12.71
N PRO A 107 14.13 25.45 13.55
CA PRO A 107 15.23 24.49 13.50
C PRO A 107 15.30 23.73 12.17
N HIS A 108 16.51 23.28 11.81
CA HIS A 108 16.85 22.50 10.62
C HIS A 108 16.31 21.05 10.61
N HIS A 109 15.21 20.75 11.31
CA HIS A 109 14.62 19.42 11.34
C HIS A 109 13.40 19.34 10.41
N PRO A 110 13.37 18.38 9.48
CA PRO A 110 12.39 18.29 8.41
C PRO A 110 11.17 17.48 8.85
N ARG A 111 10.59 17.85 10.00
CA ARG A 111 9.18 17.62 10.32
C ARG A 111 8.57 19.01 10.44
N ASP A 112 7.65 19.34 9.56
CA ASP A 112 6.34 19.87 9.92
C ASP A 112 6.28 20.50 11.33
N TYR A 113 6.51 21.81 11.46
CA TYR A 113 6.13 22.54 12.67
C TYR A 113 4.78 23.20 12.43
N PRO A 114 3.64 22.61 12.85
CA PRO A 114 2.41 23.37 13.00
C PRO A 114 2.60 24.31 14.17
N PHE A 115 3.24 25.46 13.93
CA PHE A 115 3.17 26.58 14.86
C PHE A 115 1.95 27.41 14.51
N TYR A 116 1.30 27.94 15.53
CA TYR A 116 0.32 29.00 15.30
C TYR A 116 1.07 30.31 15.12
N VAL A 117 0.69 31.11 14.13
CA VAL A 117 1.21 32.47 13.96
C VAL A 117 0.08 33.44 13.65
N GLN A 118 0.14 34.61 14.27
CA GLN A 118 -0.81 35.68 14.05
C GLN A 118 -0.11 37.03 14.13
N ASP A 119 -0.32 37.86 13.11
CA ASP A 119 0.09 39.26 13.15
C ASP A 119 -0.72 40.01 14.21
N VAL A 120 -0.01 40.78 15.05
CA VAL A 120 -0.61 41.58 16.12
C VAL A 120 -0.47 43.06 15.77
N PRO A 121 -1.57 43.78 15.48
CA PRO A 121 -1.48 45.19 15.14
C PRO A 121 -1.10 46.02 16.37
N ALA A 122 -0.36 47.12 16.15
CA ALA A 122 -0.01 48.07 17.21
C ALA A 122 -1.25 48.63 17.96
N SER A 123 -2.43 48.64 17.32
CA SER A 123 -3.70 49.04 17.94
C SER A 123 -4.22 48.07 19.00
N ALA A 124 -3.68 46.85 19.09
CA ALA A 124 -4.03 45.88 20.13
C ALA A 124 -3.50 46.28 21.52
N PHE A 125 -2.50 47.16 21.58
CA PHE A 125 -1.87 47.61 22.82
C PHE A 125 -2.59 48.83 23.37
N ALA A 126 -3.03 48.74 24.63
CA ALA A 126 -3.72 49.81 25.32
C ALA A 126 -2.76 50.95 25.73
N ALA A 127 -3.32 52.13 25.99
CA ALA A 127 -2.55 53.32 26.34
C ALA A 127 -1.75 53.19 27.65
N ASP A 128 -2.17 52.30 28.54
CA ASP A 128 -1.50 51.95 29.80
C ASP A 128 -0.40 50.89 29.63
N GLY A 129 -0.16 50.42 28.40
CA GLY A 129 0.85 49.43 28.05
C GLY A 129 0.46 47.99 28.31
N THR A 130 -0.84 47.70 28.47
CA THR A 130 -1.39 46.35 28.53
C THR A 130 -1.85 45.85 27.16
N VAL A 131 -1.93 44.53 26.99
CA VAL A 131 -2.44 43.88 25.78
C VAL A 131 -3.18 42.60 26.13
N ASN A 132 -4.30 42.32 25.45
CA ASN A 132 -5.00 41.05 25.55
C ASN A 132 -5.11 40.45 24.14
N LEU A 133 -4.48 39.30 23.95
CA LEU A 133 -4.43 38.60 22.67
C LEU A 133 -5.19 37.29 22.75
N THR A 134 -5.75 36.86 21.63
CA THR A 134 -6.42 35.57 21.50
C THR A 134 -5.89 34.86 20.27
N ALA A 135 -5.30 33.70 20.47
CA ALA A 135 -4.92 32.76 19.42
C ALA A 135 -6.05 31.74 19.23
N SER A 136 -6.63 31.66 18.04
CA SER A 136 -7.67 30.67 17.71
C SER A 136 -7.03 29.50 16.98
N ILE A 137 -6.88 28.39 17.67
CA ILE A 137 -6.14 27.21 17.18
C ILE A 137 -7.13 26.09 16.90
N ASP A 138 -7.10 25.55 15.69
CA ASP A 138 -7.99 24.46 15.30
C ASP A 138 -7.72 23.16 16.07
N ALA A 139 -8.73 22.30 16.11
CA ALA A 139 -8.64 20.98 16.71
C ALA A 139 -7.54 20.13 16.03
N ASN A 140 -6.73 19.46 16.85
CA ASN A 140 -5.64 18.58 16.42
C ASN A 140 -4.60 19.26 15.50
N TYR A 141 -4.50 20.60 15.56
CA TYR A 141 -3.57 21.37 14.74
C TYR A 141 -2.11 21.22 15.23
N LEU A 142 -1.88 21.30 16.54
CA LEU A 142 -0.54 21.19 17.14
C LEU A 142 -0.14 19.73 17.42
N GLU A 143 1.11 19.36 17.12
CA GLU A 143 1.67 18.03 17.43
C GLU A 143 2.11 17.92 18.89
N ALA A 144 1.65 16.90 19.61
CA ALA A 144 2.02 16.58 20.99
C ALA A 144 3.42 15.93 21.08
N ASN A 145 4.46 16.66 20.71
CA ASN A 145 5.86 16.18 20.79
C ASN A 145 6.53 16.47 22.16
N GLY A 146 5.80 17.02 23.13
CA GLY A 146 6.27 17.35 24.47
C GLY A 146 5.14 17.70 25.44
N SER A 147 5.48 17.93 26.72
CA SER A 147 4.53 18.17 27.81
C SER A 147 4.04 19.62 27.96
N SER A 148 4.50 20.55 27.13
CA SER A 148 4.11 21.98 27.16
C SER A 148 4.54 22.74 25.90
N PHE A 149 3.84 23.83 25.61
CA PHE A 149 4.15 24.78 24.54
C PHE A 149 4.51 26.14 25.15
N ASP A 150 5.15 27.01 24.38
CA ASP A 150 5.32 28.42 24.71
C ASP A 150 4.41 29.27 23.83
N VAL A 151 3.73 30.26 24.44
CA VAL A 151 3.18 31.40 23.70
C VAL A 151 4.24 32.49 23.67
N VAL A 152 4.63 32.90 22.47
CA VAL A 152 5.71 33.87 22.25
C VAL A 152 5.17 35.10 21.53
N LEU A 153 5.38 36.28 22.09
CA LEU A 153 5.18 37.54 21.38
C LEU A 153 6.54 38.04 20.91
N GLY A 154 6.83 37.81 19.63
CA GLY A 154 8.02 38.33 18.98
C GLY A 154 7.77 39.74 18.45
N TYR A 155 8.77 40.60 18.55
CA TYR A 155 8.68 41.98 18.06
C TYR A 155 9.97 42.42 17.38
N ARG A 156 9.85 43.40 16.48
CA ARG A 156 10.98 44.00 15.75
C ARG A 156 10.63 45.39 15.25
N ASP A 157 11.62 46.12 14.74
CA ASP A 157 11.42 47.42 14.11
C ASP A 157 10.83 47.29 12.70
N ASP A 158 9.90 48.18 12.34
CA ASP A 158 9.13 48.12 11.08
C ASP A 158 9.97 48.31 9.81
N ALA A 159 11.21 48.76 9.94
CA ALA A 159 12.10 49.11 8.82
C ALA A 159 12.89 47.92 8.24
N GLU A 160 12.74 46.71 8.78
CA GLU A 160 13.54 45.53 8.42
C GLU A 160 12.84 44.57 7.43
N ASP A 161 13.55 44.17 6.36
CA ASP A 161 13.08 43.18 5.37
C ASP A 161 13.07 41.74 5.96
N GLY A 162 12.09 40.92 5.55
CA GLY A 162 11.92 39.53 6.05
C GLY A 162 11.06 39.46 7.30
N TRP A 163 11.08 38.36 8.07
CA TRP A 163 10.54 38.32 9.43
C TRP A 163 11.44 37.48 10.35
N ILE A 164 12.19 38.16 11.21
CA ILE A 164 12.94 37.60 12.32
C ILE A 164 12.68 38.53 13.51
N PRO A 165 12.16 38.05 14.65
CA PRO A 165 11.97 38.89 15.82
C PRO A 165 13.34 39.38 16.33
N ALA A 166 13.44 40.68 16.62
CA ALA A 166 14.63 41.28 17.21
C ALA A 166 14.77 40.86 18.68
N ASP A 167 13.64 40.69 19.36
CA ASP A 167 13.54 40.16 20.71
C ASP A 167 12.12 39.59 20.94
N GLU A 168 11.93 38.88 22.05
CA GLU A 168 10.73 38.09 22.31
C GLU A 168 10.36 38.02 23.80
N VAL A 169 9.06 37.88 24.06
CA VAL A 169 8.53 37.62 25.40
C VAL A 169 7.79 36.30 25.35
N ARG A 170 8.00 35.44 26.36
CA ARG A 170 7.48 34.07 26.39
C ARG A 170 6.65 33.79 27.63
N THR A 171 5.69 32.90 27.50
CA THR A 171 4.93 32.33 28.62
C THR A 171 4.52 30.90 28.31
N GLU A 172 4.50 30.03 29.32
CA GLU A 172 4.17 28.61 29.13
C GLU A 172 2.66 28.43 28.90
N LEU A 173 2.31 27.73 27.83
CA LEU A 173 1.01 27.14 27.59
C LEU A 173 1.01 25.68 28.06
N LYS A 174 0.30 25.42 29.15
CA LYS A 174 0.04 24.05 29.58
C LYS A 174 -0.95 23.40 28.61
N VAL A 175 -0.62 22.21 28.15
CA VAL A 175 -1.51 21.41 27.31
C VAL A 175 -2.03 20.20 28.08
N ALA A 176 -3.25 19.77 27.75
CA ALA A 176 -3.78 18.51 28.25
C ALA A 176 -3.00 17.34 27.64
N ASP A 177 -2.85 16.26 28.40
CA ASP A 177 -2.22 15.04 27.92
C ASP A 177 -3.02 14.46 26.74
N VAL A 178 -2.33 14.15 25.64
CA VAL A 178 -2.92 13.42 24.53
C VAL A 178 -2.90 11.93 24.87
N PRO A 179 -4.06 11.26 24.97
CA PRO A 179 -4.09 9.84 25.29
C PRO A 179 -3.37 9.02 24.21
N THR A 180 -2.45 8.17 24.65
CA THR A 180 -1.83 7.15 23.79
C THR A 180 -2.87 6.10 23.43
N VAL A 181 -2.86 5.68 22.18
CA VAL A 181 -3.78 4.66 21.66
C VAL A 181 -2.91 3.56 21.05
N ASP A 182 -2.85 2.41 21.73
CA ASP A 182 -1.92 1.32 21.40
C ASP A 182 -2.26 0.57 20.10
N SER A 183 -3.47 0.75 19.58
CA SER A 183 -3.91 0.13 18.33
C SER A 183 -4.95 1.01 17.61
N PRO A 184 -4.93 1.07 16.27
CA PRO A 184 -5.88 1.88 15.50
C PRO A 184 -7.34 1.61 15.86
N THR A 185 -8.08 2.65 16.23
CA THR A 185 -9.50 2.60 16.60
C THR A 185 -10.29 3.68 15.88
N LEU A 186 -11.59 3.43 15.71
CA LEU A 186 -12.53 4.36 15.09
C LEU A 186 -13.67 4.72 16.05
N SER A 187 -14.19 5.93 15.94
CA SER A 187 -15.41 6.37 16.61
C SER A 187 -16.25 7.25 15.68
N TYR A 188 -17.53 7.42 16.03
CA TYR A 188 -18.51 8.12 15.20
C TYR A 188 -19.20 9.23 16.00
N ASP A 189 -19.58 10.31 15.34
CA ASP A 189 -20.43 11.36 15.92
C ASP A 189 -21.90 10.93 16.03
N ALA A 190 -22.35 10.07 15.12
CA ALA A 190 -23.68 9.49 15.12
C ALA A 190 -23.81 8.33 16.13
N SER A 191 -24.99 8.17 16.71
CA SER A 191 -25.35 7.01 17.54
C SER A 191 -26.18 5.97 16.80
N SER A 192 -26.78 6.33 15.65
CA SER A 192 -27.47 5.45 14.70
C SER A 192 -27.67 6.18 13.37
N VAL A 193 -27.98 5.45 12.30
CA VAL A 193 -28.31 6.02 10.97
C VAL A 193 -29.64 5.48 10.44
N ASN A 194 -30.32 6.26 9.59
CA ASN A 194 -31.57 5.86 8.94
C ASN A 194 -31.29 5.32 7.53
N ALA A 195 -31.67 4.06 7.28
CA ALA A 195 -31.51 3.41 5.97
C ALA A 195 -32.23 4.14 4.83
N SER A 196 -33.27 4.91 5.13
CA SER A 196 -34.06 5.62 4.12
C SER A 196 -33.54 6.99 3.71
N GLU A 197 -32.49 7.49 4.34
CA GLU A 197 -32.05 8.88 4.19
C GLU A 197 -30.57 8.94 3.79
N ASN A 198 -30.22 9.96 3.00
CA ASN A 198 -28.82 10.28 2.77
C ASN A 198 -28.23 10.74 4.10
N THR A 199 -27.21 10.04 4.56
CA THR A 199 -26.61 10.28 5.87
C THR A 199 -25.14 10.66 5.71
N LYS A 200 -24.68 11.62 6.51
CA LYS A 200 -23.26 11.95 6.66
C LYS A 200 -22.85 11.55 8.07
N VAL A 201 -21.82 10.72 8.19
CA VAL A 201 -21.27 10.30 9.49
C VAL A 201 -19.84 10.75 9.59
N THR A 202 -19.51 11.49 10.65
CA THR A 202 -18.12 11.86 10.93
C THR A 202 -17.42 10.67 11.58
N VAL A 203 -16.41 10.14 10.91
CA VAL A 203 -15.56 9.06 11.41
C VAL A 203 -14.27 9.65 11.95
N ASN A 204 -13.97 9.38 13.22
CA ASN A 204 -12.76 9.83 13.88
C ASN A 204 -11.83 8.65 14.13
N GLY A 205 -10.59 8.74 13.65
CA GLY A 205 -9.56 7.72 13.86
C GLY A 205 -8.56 8.12 14.94
N ALA A 206 -8.07 7.14 15.69
CA ALA A 206 -6.99 7.32 16.67
C ALA A 206 -6.04 6.11 16.70
N GLY A 207 -4.75 6.34 16.94
CA GLY A 207 -3.74 5.26 16.96
C GLY A 207 -3.03 5.05 15.63
N PHE A 208 -3.09 6.03 14.72
CA PHE A 208 -2.54 5.95 13.37
C PHE A 208 -1.18 6.67 13.25
N GLN A 209 -0.26 6.47 14.21
CA GLN A 209 1.02 7.21 14.24
C GLN A 209 2.11 6.66 13.30
N ASN A 210 2.02 5.38 12.90
CA ASN A 210 3.08 4.66 12.16
C ASN A 210 2.59 4.08 10.83
N ILE A 211 1.79 4.83 10.08
CA ILE A 211 1.41 4.42 8.72
C ILE A 211 2.63 4.62 7.83
N SER A 212 3.07 3.56 7.15
CA SER A 212 4.21 3.64 6.24
C SER A 212 3.81 4.43 5.00
N TYR A 213 4.66 5.38 4.57
CA TYR A 213 4.42 6.05 3.30
C TYR A 213 4.54 5.04 2.16
N ASN A 214 3.45 4.92 1.40
CA ASN A 214 3.28 3.88 0.40
C ASN A 214 2.89 4.45 -0.97
N GLY A 215 2.95 5.79 -1.12
CA GLY A 215 2.56 6.52 -2.33
C GLY A 215 1.14 7.12 -2.29
N SER A 216 0.33 6.80 -1.29
CA SER A 216 -0.99 7.42 -1.06
C SER A 216 -0.89 8.66 -0.15
N GLU A 217 -1.79 9.63 -0.34
CA GLU A 217 -1.92 10.83 0.50
C GLU A 217 -3.11 10.76 1.48
N SER A 218 -3.77 9.61 1.55
CA SER A 218 -4.96 9.38 2.39
C SER A 218 -5.14 7.91 2.74
N LEU A 219 -5.85 7.63 3.84
CA LEU A 219 -6.45 6.32 4.05
C LEU A 219 -7.85 6.25 3.43
N ILE A 220 -8.26 5.07 2.99
CA ILE A 220 -9.65 4.78 2.64
C ILE A 220 -10.39 4.36 3.91
N VAL A 221 -11.50 5.01 4.19
CA VAL A 221 -12.45 4.67 5.26
C VAL A 221 -13.71 4.13 4.61
N ALA A 222 -14.00 2.83 4.78
CA ALA A 222 -15.06 2.14 4.05
C ALA A 222 -16.04 1.41 4.97
N VAL A 223 -17.34 1.52 4.67
CA VAL A 223 -18.40 0.72 5.30
C VAL A 223 -18.58 -0.59 4.52
N ARG A 224 -18.60 -1.71 5.26
CA ARG A 224 -18.84 -3.04 4.70
C ARG A 224 -19.90 -3.78 5.51
N ALA A 225 -20.65 -4.64 4.83
CA ALA A 225 -21.65 -5.49 5.47
C ALA A 225 -20.97 -6.55 6.35
N VAL A 226 -21.65 -6.98 7.41
CA VAL A 226 -21.21 -8.12 8.22
C VAL A 226 -22.05 -9.34 7.87
N ASP A 227 -21.38 -10.45 7.59
CA ASP A 227 -22.04 -11.73 7.42
C ASP A 227 -22.61 -12.20 8.79
N PRO A 228 -23.94 -12.38 8.92
CA PRO A 228 -24.55 -12.78 10.19
C PRO A 228 -24.13 -14.19 10.65
N ALA A 229 -23.66 -15.06 9.75
CA ALA A 229 -23.23 -16.41 10.10
C ALA A 229 -21.82 -16.43 10.71
N THR A 230 -20.92 -15.63 10.18
CA THR A 230 -19.49 -15.62 10.58
C THR A 230 -19.12 -14.44 11.47
N GLY A 231 -19.92 -13.38 11.49
CA GLY A 231 -19.63 -12.12 12.19
C GLY A 231 -18.50 -11.31 11.54
N LYS A 232 -18.01 -11.71 10.36
CA LYS A 232 -16.93 -11.04 9.64
C LYS A 232 -17.47 -10.09 8.58
N ALA A 233 -16.68 -9.07 8.25
CA ALA A 233 -17.01 -8.17 7.15
C ALA A 233 -16.95 -8.92 5.80
N THR A 234 -17.92 -8.64 4.93
CA THR A 234 -18.12 -9.32 3.66
C THR A 234 -18.59 -8.34 2.58
N GLY A 235 -18.28 -8.68 1.34
CA GLY A 235 -18.64 -7.90 0.16
C GLY A 235 -17.76 -6.66 -0.03
N PRO A 236 -18.02 -5.89 -1.11
CA PRO A 236 -17.30 -4.67 -1.41
C PRO A 236 -17.64 -3.54 -0.43
N ALA A 237 -16.91 -2.42 -0.53
CA ALA A 237 -17.28 -1.19 0.14
C ALA A 237 -18.66 -0.71 -0.34
N LEU A 238 -19.58 -0.50 0.60
CA LEU A 238 -20.93 0.03 0.32
C LEU A 238 -20.92 1.56 0.23
N ALA A 239 -20.06 2.19 1.00
CA ALA A 239 -19.74 3.61 0.97
C ALA A 239 -18.30 3.79 1.44
N GLN A 240 -17.59 4.77 0.89
CA GLN A 240 -16.22 5.05 1.30
C GLN A 240 -15.90 6.54 1.22
N SER A 241 -14.89 6.96 1.98
CA SER A 241 -14.35 8.31 1.99
C SER A 241 -12.83 8.25 2.16
N GLU A 242 -12.16 9.33 1.75
CA GLU A 242 -10.74 9.49 1.99
C GLU A 242 -10.53 10.26 3.30
N ALA A 243 -9.72 9.70 4.20
CA ALA A 243 -9.14 10.43 5.32
C ALA A 243 -7.78 10.98 4.85
N LYS A 244 -7.73 12.26 4.52
CA LYS A 244 -6.50 12.89 4.01
C LYS A 244 -5.49 13.08 5.12
N PHE A 245 -4.22 12.83 4.81
CA PHE A 245 -3.13 13.11 5.73
C PHE A 245 -3.09 14.60 6.07
N THR A 246 -2.86 14.88 7.35
CA THR A 246 -2.83 16.25 7.91
C THR A 246 -1.43 16.76 8.15
N SER A 247 -0.40 15.92 7.97
CA SER A 247 1.02 16.29 8.06
C SER A 247 1.79 15.86 6.80
N TYR A 248 2.67 16.74 6.29
CA TYR A 248 3.46 16.55 5.07
C TYR A 248 4.84 17.22 5.14
N SER A 249 5.92 16.43 5.12
CA SER A 249 7.30 16.95 5.07
C SER A 249 7.90 16.89 3.65
N ALA A 250 8.05 18.06 3.04
CA ALA A 250 8.55 18.24 1.67
C ALA A 250 10.08 18.01 1.51
N PHE A 251 10.86 18.13 2.58
CA PHE A 251 12.32 18.29 2.46
C PHE A 251 13.11 16.97 2.29
N PHE A 252 12.51 15.82 2.61
CA PHE A 252 13.14 14.50 2.41
C PHE A 252 12.23 13.48 1.71
N GLY A 253 11.00 13.83 1.33
CA GLY A 253 10.07 12.94 0.63
C GLY A 253 9.71 11.66 1.42
N GLN A 254 9.85 11.67 2.75
CA GLN A 254 9.84 10.46 3.58
C GLN A 254 8.72 10.37 4.62
N TYR A 255 7.93 11.43 4.86
CA TYR A 255 6.92 11.42 5.92
C TYR A 255 5.61 12.13 5.54
N MET A 256 4.55 11.34 5.38
CA MET A 256 3.16 11.79 5.28
C MET A 256 2.34 11.02 6.31
N GLY A 257 1.42 11.69 7.03
CA GLY A 257 0.65 11.04 8.08
C GLY A 257 -0.38 11.92 8.76
N TYR A 258 -0.79 11.50 9.96
CA TYR A 258 -1.79 12.21 10.74
C TYR A 258 -1.17 12.85 11.98
N THR A 259 -1.42 14.14 12.18
CA THR A 259 -1.07 14.86 13.41
C THR A 259 -1.62 14.11 14.62
N ASN A 260 -0.75 13.81 15.59
CA ASN A 260 -1.06 13.02 16.78
C ASN A 260 -1.61 11.60 16.52
N GLY A 261 -1.44 11.06 15.30
CA GLY A 261 -2.02 9.78 14.87
C GLY A 261 -3.55 9.78 14.84
N ARG A 262 -4.16 10.94 14.58
CA ARG A 262 -5.61 11.15 14.62
C ARG A 262 -6.11 11.83 13.36
N PHE A 263 -7.25 11.35 12.87
CA PHE A 263 -7.93 11.94 11.71
C PHE A 263 -9.42 12.11 11.99
N SER A 264 -10.05 12.97 11.22
CA SER A 264 -11.50 13.08 11.13
C SER A 264 -11.89 13.20 9.66
N THR A 265 -12.84 12.39 9.21
CA THR A 265 -13.37 12.46 7.84
C THR A 265 -14.88 12.22 7.84
N VAL A 266 -15.56 12.69 6.80
CA VAL A 266 -17.00 12.52 6.65
C VAL A 266 -17.27 11.40 5.66
N LEU A 267 -17.99 10.39 6.12
CA LEU A 267 -18.48 9.32 5.29
C LEU A 267 -19.89 9.66 4.79
N ASP A 268 -20.01 9.87 3.48
CA ASP A 268 -21.28 10.12 2.81
C ASP A 268 -21.93 8.78 2.43
N ILE A 269 -23.09 8.48 3.01
CA ILE A 269 -23.83 7.23 2.81
C ILE A 269 -25.17 7.56 2.16
N PRO A 270 -25.37 7.22 0.87
CA PRO A 270 -26.65 7.44 0.19
C PRO A 270 -27.80 6.64 0.80
N ALA A 271 -29.02 7.17 0.68
CA ALA A 271 -30.25 6.48 1.04
C ALA A 271 -30.36 5.13 0.31
N GLY A 272 -30.75 4.08 1.02
CA GLY A 272 -30.90 2.73 0.48
C GLY A 272 -29.61 1.92 0.35
N THR A 273 -28.44 2.52 0.65
CA THR A 273 -27.15 1.80 0.66
C THR A 273 -27.07 0.78 1.81
N LEU A 274 -27.61 1.14 2.98
CA LEU A 274 -27.65 0.27 4.16
C LEU A 274 -29.04 -0.31 4.35
N LYS A 275 -29.11 -1.49 4.96
CA LYS A 275 -30.35 -2.20 5.28
C LYS A 275 -30.61 -2.13 6.79
N SER A 276 -31.80 -1.67 7.14
CA SER A 276 -32.30 -1.67 8.50
C SER A 276 -32.26 -3.07 9.10
N GLY A 277 -31.75 -3.16 10.34
CA GLY A 277 -31.58 -4.43 11.07
C GLY A 277 -30.39 -5.29 10.63
N SER A 278 -29.56 -4.83 9.68
CA SER A 278 -28.30 -5.50 9.32
C SER A 278 -27.11 -4.89 10.07
N SER A 279 -26.07 -5.70 10.28
CA SER A 279 -24.83 -5.27 10.93
C SER A 279 -23.79 -4.85 9.90
N TYR A 280 -23.01 -3.82 10.26
CA TYR A 280 -21.97 -3.25 9.41
C TYR A 280 -20.71 -2.97 10.23
N VAL A 281 -19.57 -2.89 9.56
CA VAL A 281 -18.32 -2.38 10.12
C VAL A 281 -17.79 -1.23 9.27
N VAL A 282 -16.97 -0.38 9.88
CA VAL A 282 -16.09 0.54 9.18
C VAL A 282 -14.67 0.00 9.27
N GLN A 283 -14.02 -0.11 8.12
CA GLN A 283 -12.63 -0.54 8.00
C GLN A 283 -11.78 0.57 7.38
N THR A 284 -10.51 0.60 7.76
CA THR A 284 -9.52 1.54 7.20
C THR A 284 -8.45 0.80 6.41
N PHE A 285 -8.11 1.35 5.26
CA PHE A 285 -7.17 0.76 4.31
C PHE A 285 -6.17 1.79 3.80
N GLU A 286 -5.00 1.30 3.45
CA GLU A 286 -3.89 2.11 2.93
C GLU A 286 -4.07 2.58 1.48
N PHE A 287 -4.75 1.79 0.65
CA PHE A 287 -4.85 2.04 -0.81
C PHE A 287 -6.29 1.97 -1.32
N ASN A 288 -6.88 0.80 -1.23
CA ASN A 288 -8.23 0.47 -1.65
C ASN A 288 -8.77 -0.63 -0.74
N VAL A 289 -10.07 -0.89 -0.85
CA VAL A 289 -10.67 -2.08 -0.24
C VAL A 289 -10.40 -3.27 -1.16
N PRO A 290 -9.64 -4.30 -0.73
CA PRO A 290 -9.45 -5.50 -1.54
C PRO A 290 -10.78 -6.20 -1.86
N GLU A 291 -10.86 -6.85 -3.01
CA GLU A 291 -12.08 -7.55 -3.45
C GLU A 291 -12.25 -8.89 -2.76
N ASP A 292 -11.14 -9.58 -2.45
CA ASP A 292 -11.16 -10.77 -1.63
C ASP A 292 -11.46 -10.40 -0.17
N ASN A 293 -12.47 -11.07 0.41
CA ASN A 293 -12.95 -10.74 1.75
C ASN A 293 -11.92 -11.06 2.84
N ASP A 294 -11.17 -12.16 2.70
CA ASP A 294 -10.19 -12.56 3.70
C ASP A 294 -8.96 -11.65 3.63
N GLU A 295 -8.52 -11.30 2.42
CA GLU A 295 -7.48 -10.30 2.19
C GLU A 295 -7.88 -8.93 2.74
N ALA A 296 -9.07 -8.43 2.43
CA ALA A 296 -9.59 -7.17 2.96
C ALA A 296 -9.64 -7.19 4.50
N ASN A 297 -10.10 -8.29 5.09
CA ASN A 297 -10.15 -8.42 6.54
C ASN A 297 -8.77 -8.51 7.19
N ASN A 298 -7.77 -9.06 6.50
CA ASN A 298 -6.40 -9.16 6.98
C ASN A 298 -5.61 -7.85 6.81
N GLN A 299 -5.89 -7.08 5.76
CA GLN A 299 -5.19 -5.83 5.45
C GLN A 299 -5.81 -4.59 6.11
N ALA A 300 -7.02 -4.69 6.66
CA ALA A 300 -7.65 -3.59 7.35
C ALA A 300 -6.81 -3.15 8.57
N LEU A 301 -6.37 -1.89 8.56
CA LEU A 301 -5.58 -1.28 9.65
C LEU A 301 -6.38 -1.18 10.96
N SER A 302 -7.69 -0.97 10.82
CA SER A 302 -8.66 -0.95 11.90
C SER A 302 -9.98 -1.51 11.39
N THR A 303 -10.67 -2.26 12.23
CA THR A 303 -12.04 -2.74 11.99
C THR A 303 -12.88 -2.39 13.20
N GLN A 304 -13.89 -1.55 13.01
CA GLN A 304 -14.78 -1.11 14.08
C GLN A 304 -16.24 -1.39 13.69
N ALA A 305 -17.04 -1.92 14.62
CA ALA A 305 -18.48 -2.04 14.41
C ALA A 305 -19.08 -0.67 14.06
N PHE A 306 -19.94 -0.62 13.06
CA PHE A 306 -20.65 0.61 12.68
C PHE A 306 -21.87 0.82 13.59
N VAL A 307 -22.39 2.04 13.58
CA VAL A 307 -23.57 2.39 14.37
C VAL A 307 -24.82 1.62 13.88
N PRO A 308 -25.81 1.39 14.76
CA PRO A 308 -27.06 0.74 14.36
C PRO A 308 -27.75 1.41 13.17
N VAL A 309 -28.26 0.60 12.24
CA VAL A 309 -29.02 1.05 11.07
C VAL A 309 -30.51 0.79 11.29
N ASN A 310 -31.30 1.86 11.34
CA ASN A 310 -32.73 1.87 11.63
C ASN A 310 -33.57 2.37 10.43
N GLY A 311 -34.90 2.40 10.58
CA GLY A 311 -35.82 2.97 9.59
C GLY A 311 -36.39 1.95 8.60
N GLU A 312 -37.13 2.42 7.60
CA GLU A 312 -37.67 1.58 6.53
C GLU A 312 -36.56 1.24 5.52
N ASN A 313 -36.62 0.03 4.96
CA ASN A 313 -35.77 -0.31 3.83
C ASN A 313 -36.35 0.31 2.57
N VAL A 314 -35.66 1.29 2.00
CA VAL A 314 -36.04 1.87 0.71
C VAL A 314 -35.97 0.78 -0.35
N LYS A 315 -37.08 0.52 -1.03
CA LYS A 315 -37.11 -0.30 -2.25
C LYS A 315 -36.50 0.50 -3.41
N THR A 316 -35.20 0.74 -3.35
CA THR A 316 -34.39 1.00 -4.54
C THR A 316 -33.86 -0.35 -4.99
N ALA A 317 -34.34 -0.84 -6.13
CA ALA A 317 -33.78 -2.06 -6.69
C ALA A 317 -32.32 -1.78 -7.05
N SER A 318 -31.39 -2.44 -6.36
CA SER A 318 -29.96 -2.35 -6.68
C SER A 318 -29.70 -3.00 -8.04
N PRO A 319 -28.77 -2.46 -8.85
CA PRO A 319 -28.38 -3.11 -10.09
C PRO A 319 -27.94 -4.54 -9.79
N SER A 320 -28.48 -5.49 -10.53
CA SER A 320 -28.22 -6.92 -10.30
C SER A 320 -27.99 -7.64 -11.61
N VAL A 321 -27.03 -8.57 -11.58
CA VAL A 321 -26.76 -9.50 -12.67
C VAL A 321 -27.17 -10.90 -12.21
N SER A 322 -27.74 -11.67 -13.14
CA SER A 322 -28.05 -13.07 -12.91
C SER A 322 -27.66 -13.89 -14.12
N LEU A 323 -27.07 -15.05 -13.87
CA LEU A 323 -26.70 -16.03 -14.88
C LEU A 323 -27.74 -17.15 -14.95
N SER A 324 -28.01 -17.68 -16.15
CA SER A 324 -28.86 -18.89 -16.28
C SER A 324 -28.22 -20.13 -15.65
N THR A 325 -26.89 -20.16 -15.58
CA THR A 325 -26.11 -21.14 -14.86
C THR A 325 -24.73 -20.54 -14.58
N ASP A 326 -24.16 -20.88 -13.44
CA ASP A 326 -22.78 -20.64 -13.06
C ASP A 326 -21.88 -21.86 -13.38
N LYS A 327 -22.46 -22.99 -13.83
CA LYS A 327 -21.71 -24.22 -14.10
C LYS A 327 -21.32 -24.33 -15.56
N VAL A 328 -20.05 -24.62 -15.81
CA VAL A 328 -19.50 -24.92 -17.14
C VAL A 328 -18.92 -26.33 -17.14
N ASP A 329 -19.33 -27.15 -18.10
CA ASP A 329 -18.77 -28.48 -18.29
C ASP A 329 -17.50 -28.40 -19.15
N LEU A 330 -16.36 -28.86 -18.63
CA LEU A 330 -15.06 -28.85 -19.30
C LEU A 330 -14.98 -29.77 -20.53
N SER A 331 -15.97 -30.63 -20.74
CA SER A 331 -16.03 -31.55 -21.88
C SER A 331 -16.87 -31.03 -23.05
N SER A 332 -17.57 -29.89 -22.89
CA SER A 332 -18.48 -29.36 -23.91
C SER A 332 -18.59 -27.83 -23.89
N SER A 333 -19.31 -27.24 -24.85
CA SER A 333 -19.62 -25.80 -24.82
C SER A 333 -20.90 -25.54 -24.04
N THR A 334 -20.87 -24.51 -23.19
CA THR A 334 -21.98 -24.06 -22.35
C THR A 334 -22.44 -22.67 -22.79
N THR A 335 -23.74 -22.52 -23.02
CA THR A 335 -24.36 -21.23 -23.35
C THR A 335 -24.96 -20.61 -22.09
N ILE A 336 -24.43 -19.46 -21.67
CA ILE A 336 -24.84 -18.77 -20.44
C ILE A 336 -25.63 -17.52 -20.82
N ARG A 337 -26.89 -17.42 -20.38
CA ARG A 337 -27.67 -16.18 -20.49
C ARG A 337 -27.34 -15.28 -19.32
N VAL A 338 -27.00 -14.03 -19.62
CA VAL A 338 -26.66 -12.97 -18.67
C VAL A 338 -27.79 -11.96 -18.67
N LYS A 339 -28.45 -11.78 -17.52
CA LYS A 339 -29.55 -10.83 -17.33
C LYS A 339 -29.17 -9.76 -16.34
N GLY A 340 -29.15 -8.51 -16.82
CA GLY A 340 -29.00 -7.34 -15.96
C GLY A 340 -30.35 -6.67 -15.69
N LYS A 341 -30.55 -6.19 -14.47
CA LYS A 341 -31.74 -5.43 -14.07
C LYS A 341 -31.38 -4.26 -13.16
N ASP A 342 -32.19 -3.21 -13.23
CA ASP A 342 -32.13 -2.02 -12.37
C ASP A 342 -30.81 -1.22 -12.49
N PHE A 343 -30.20 -1.25 -13.69
CA PHE A 343 -29.03 -0.47 -14.05
C PHE A 343 -29.39 1.00 -14.33
N LYS A 344 -28.54 1.93 -13.88
CA LYS A 344 -28.58 3.32 -14.33
C LYS A 344 -27.53 3.51 -15.43
N VAL A 345 -27.97 3.43 -16.69
CA VAL A 345 -27.07 3.63 -17.84
C VAL A 345 -27.33 5.01 -18.44
N PRO A 346 -26.40 5.98 -18.34
CA PRO A 346 -26.58 7.30 -18.94
C PRO A 346 -26.69 7.24 -20.47
N ALA A 347 -27.29 8.26 -21.06
CA ALA A 347 -27.41 8.37 -22.52
C ALA A 347 -26.03 8.32 -23.19
N GLY A 348 -25.86 7.43 -24.15
CA GLY A 348 -24.59 7.22 -24.87
C GLY A 348 -23.61 6.25 -24.19
N ALA A 349 -23.87 5.80 -22.97
CA ALA A 349 -23.09 4.75 -22.34
C ALA A 349 -23.42 3.36 -22.93
N THR A 350 -22.47 2.44 -22.84
CA THR A 350 -22.62 1.04 -23.27
C THR A 350 -22.38 0.09 -22.11
N VAL A 351 -22.92 -1.13 -22.20
CA VAL A 351 -22.64 -2.20 -21.23
C VAL A 351 -21.79 -3.26 -21.92
N ASN A 352 -20.62 -3.57 -21.37
CA ASN A 352 -19.79 -4.69 -21.82
C ASN A 352 -19.99 -5.89 -20.89
N VAL A 353 -20.29 -7.03 -21.49
CA VAL A 353 -20.30 -8.34 -20.83
C VAL A 353 -19.09 -9.11 -21.32
N LEU A 354 -18.16 -9.38 -20.42
CA LEU A 354 -16.84 -9.94 -20.70
C LEU A 354 -16.70 -11.30 -20.01
N PHE A 355 -16.30 -12.32 -20.75
CA PHE A 355 -15.88 -13.61 -20.20
C PHE A 355 -14.37 -13.74 -20.30
N SER A 356 -13.70 -13.97 -19.17
CA SER A 356 -12.25 -14.07 -19.10
C SER A 356 -11.81 -15.00 -17.96
N GLU A 357 -10.55 -15.44 -18.04
CA GLU A 357 -9.84 -15.90 -16.84
C GLU A 357 -9.81 -14.75 -15.81
N ALA A 358 -9.86 -15.10 -14.54
CA ALA A 358 -10.03 -14.17 -13.43
C ALA A 358 -8.99 -14.44 -12.35
N GLU A 359 -8.33 -13.38 -11.90
CA GLU A 359 -7.48 -13.43 -10.70
C GLU A 359 -8.31 -13.67 -9.44
N ALA A 360 -7.63 -13.91 -8.30
CA ALA A 360 -8.28 -13.99 -6.99
C ALA A 360 -9.04 -12.71 -6.62
N ASP A 361 -8.51 -11.59 -7.10
CA ASP A 361 -9.01 -10.25 -6.83
C ASP A 361 -10.17 -9.85 -7.75
N GLY A 362 -10.72 -10.75 -8.57
CA GLY A 362 -11.86 -10.46 -9.43
C GLY A 362 -11.55 -9.62 -10.66
N ASN A 363 -10.27 -9.44 -11.02
CA ASN A 363 -9.92 -8.79 -12.27
C ASN A 363 -9.79 -9.79 -13.43
N PRO A 364 -10.25 -9.44 -14.65
CA PRO A 364 -9.99 -10.25 -15.82
C PRO A 364 -8.48 -10.30 -16.11
N THR A 365 -7.96 -11.49 -16.34
CA THR A 365 -6.57 -11.73 -16.76
C THR A 365 -6.51 -12.01 -18.25
N GLY A 366 -5.52 -11.43 -18.92
CA GLY A 366 -5.26 -11.67 -20.33
C GLY A 366 -6.31 -11.11 -21.30
N GLU A 367 -6.35 -11.68 -22.51
CA GLU A 367 -7.36 -11.33 -23.51
C GLU A 367 -8.71 -11.98 -23.18
N ALA A 368 -9.78 -11.21 -23.41
CA ALA A 368 -11.15 -11.68 -23.33
C ALA A 368 -11.36 -12.96 -24.15
N LEU A 369 -11.86 -14.02 -23.51
CA LEU A 369 -12.24 -15.24 -24.21
C LEU A 369 -13.54 -15.05 -25.00
N ASP A 370 -14.44 -14.20 -24.51
CA ASP A 370 -15.59 -13.68 -25.24
C ASP A 370 -15.95 -12.27 -24.72
N SER A 371 -16.44 -11.40 -25.58
CA SER A 371 -16.86 -10.03 -25.18
C SER A 371 -18.02 -9.54 -26.02
N ILE A 372 -19.06 -9.06 -25.34
CA ILE A 372 -20.27 -8.55 -25.96
C ILE A 372 -20.50 -7.12 -25.49
N THR A 373 -20.55 -6.18 -26.43
CA THR A 373 -20.91 -4.78 -26.14
C THR A 373 -22.37 -4.54 -26.51
N LEU A 374 -23.14 -4.11 -25.52
CA LEU A 374 -24.54 -3.71 -25.65
C LEU A 374 -24.61 -2.19 -25.76
N ASN A 375 -25.14 -1.72 -26.88
CA ASN A 375 -25.32 -0.30 -27.16
C ASN A 375 -26.43 0.32 -26.31
N ALA A 376 -26.41 1.64 -26.19
CA ALA A 376 -27.30 2.42 -25.32
C ALA A 376 -28.79 2.11 -25.53
N ASP A 377 -29.22 1.84 -26.77
CA ASP A 377 -30.60 1.49 -27.12
C ASP A 377 -31.08 0.17 -26.48
N ARG A 378 -30.17 -0.79 -26.27
CA ARG A 378 -30.49 -2.10 -25.69
C ARG A 378 -30.51 -2.11 -24.16
N VAL A 379 -30.01 -1.06 -23.52
CA VAL A 379 -29.82 -0.97 -22.07
C VAL A 379 -30.53 0.25 -21.47
N ALA A 380 -31.18 1.09 -22.30
CA ALA A 380 -31.82 2.34 -21.92
C ALA A 380 -32.93 2.18 -20.86
N THR A 381 -33.54 1.00 -20.77
CA THR A 381 -34.58 0.69 -19.77
C THR A 381 -34.00 0.28 -18.42
N GLY A 382 -32.67 0.23 -18.28
CA GLY A 382 -31.98 -0.27 -17.09
C GLY A 382 -32.01 -1.80 -16.97
N ALA A 383 -32.45 -2.51 -18.00
CA ALA A 383 -32.43 -3.96 -18.05
C ALA A 383 -31.88 -4.45 -19.39
N PHE A 384 -31.19 -5.58 -19.38
CA PHE A 384 -30.69 -6.23 -20.59
C PHE A 384 -30.64 -7.74 -20.46
N GLU A 385 -30.63 -8.40 -21.61
CA GLU A 385 -30.38 -9.84 -21.72
C GLU A 385 -29.43 -10.09 -22.90
N THR A 386 -28.39 -10.89 -22.65
CA THR A 386 -27.45 -11.34 -23.67
C THR A 386 -26.97 -12.76 -23.36
N THR A 387 -26.18 -13.34 -24.25
CA THR A 387 -25.71 -14.71 -24.14
C THR A 387 -24.22 -14.78 -24.39
N VAL A 388 -23.48 -15.40 -23.48
CA VAL A 388 -22.05 -15.73 -23.61
C VAL A 388 -21.94 -17.21 -23.95
N ASN A 389 -21.11 -17.54 -24.95
CA ASN A 389 -20.84 -18.94 -25.28
C ASN A 389 -19.46 -19.34 -24.77
N VAL A 390 -19.44 -20.23 -23.77
CA VAL A 390 -18.22 -20.70 -23.13
C VAL A 390 -17.86 -22.07 -23.69
N ASP A 391 -16.74 -22.18 -24.39
CA ASP A 391 -16.20 -23.47 -24.84
C ASP A 391 -15.36 -24.12 -23.74
N GLY A 392 -15.99 -24.97 -22.92
CA GLY A 392 -15.36 -25.63 -21.78
C GLY A 392 -14.12 -26.45 -22.13
N THR A 393 -14.04 -26.96 -23.36
CA THR A 393 -12.90 -27.76 -23.85
C THR A 393 -11.60 -26.96 -23.98
N LYS A 394 -11.70 -25.63 -23.97
CA LYS A 394 -10.55 -24.70 -24.04
C LYS A 394 -10.17 -24.12 -22.68
N LEU A 395 -10.92 -24.43 -21.62
CA LEU A 395 -10.67 -23.88 -20.30
C LEU A 395 -9.63 -24.69 -19.53
N ASP A 396 -8.89 -23.98 -18.69
CA ASP A 396 -7.95 -24.59 -17.77
C ASP A 396 -8.66 -24.98 -16.46
N GLU A 397 -8.53 -26.24 -16.02
CA GLU A 397 -9.30 -26.73 -14.86
C GLU A 397 -8.78 -26.16 -13.53
N ASP A 398 -7.52 -25.73 -13.52
CA ASP A 398 -6.86 -25.11 -12.37
C ASP A 398 -7.01 -23.58 -12.34
N SER A 399 -7.60 -23.00 -13.39
CA SER A 399 -7.80 -21.55 -13.51
C SER A 399 -9.22 -21.15 -13.12
N ARG A 400 -9.41 -19.89 -12.72
CA ARG A 400 -10.73 -19.34 -12.39
C ARG A 400 -11.25 -18.51 -13.56
N TYR A 401 -12.54 -18.58 -13.80
CA TYR A 401 -13.19 -17.81 -14.85
C TYR A 401 -14.41 -17.09 -14.31
N ALA A 402 -14.69 -15.91 -14.85
CA ALA A 402 -15.84 -15.12 -14.46
C ALA A 402 -16.46 -14.39 -15.64
N ILE A 403 -17.73 -14.03 -15.48
CA ILE A 403 -18.43 -13.08 -16.34
C ILE A 403 -18.44 -11.72 -15.64
N PHE A 404 -17.81 -10.74 -16.29
CA PHE A 404 -17.74 -9.36 -15.85
C PHE A 404 -18.78 -8.52 -16.58
N VAL A 405 -19.45 -7.63 -15.84
CA VAL A 405 -20.37 -6.64 -16.43
C VAL A 405 -19.87 -5.25 -16.09
N THR A 406 -19.58 -4.45 -17.11
CA THR A 406 -19.00 -3.11 -16.98
C THR A 406 -19.83 -2.09 -17.76
N ILE A 407 -20.12 -0.96 -17.15
CA ILE A 407 -20.69 0.21 -17.84
C ILE A 407 -19.52 1.06 -18.35
N ASN A 408 -19.51 1.35 -19.65
CA ASN A 408 -18.58 2.29 -20.26
C ASN A 408 -19.32 3.60 -20.54
N TYR A 409 -18.90 4.66 -19.87
CA TYR A 409 -19.47 5.99 -20.00
C TYR A 409 -18.91 6.71 -21.23
N ALA A 410 -19.67 7.69 -21.75
CA ALA A 410 -19.30 8.44 -22.95
C ALA A 410 -18.05 9.32 -22.78
N ASP A 411 -17.69 9.65 -21.54
CA ASP A 411 -16.49 10.42 -21.18
C ASP A 411 -15.23 9.53 -21.05
N GLY A 412 -15.35 8.22 -21.28
CA GLY A 412 -14.26 7.26 -21.19
C GLY A 412 -14.11 6.59 -19.81
N GLN A 413 -14.89 7.00 -18.80
CA GLN A 413 -14.94 6.32 -17.50
C GLN A 413 -15.54 4.91 -17.64
N ARG A 414 -15.15 4.02 -16.73
CA ARG A 414 -15.67 2.64 -16.69
C ARG A 414 -16.01 2.26 -15.26
N GLU A 415 -17.13 1.60 -15.07
CA GLU A 415 -17.59 1.10 -13.77
C GLU A 415 -17.97 -0.38 -13.89
N ARG A 416 -17.33 -1.24 -13.11
CA ARG A 416 -17.67 -2.67 -13.04
C ARG A 416 -18.80 -2.85 -12.04
N ILE A 417 -19.87 -3.51 -12.48
CA ILE A 417 -21.10 -3.72 -11.71
C ILE A 417 -21.20 -5.15 -11.18
N ALA A 418 -20.62 -6.13 -11.90
CA ALA A 418 -20.63 -7.53 -11.48
C ALA A 418 -19.38 -8.28 -11.95
N ALA A 419 -19.04 -9.33 -11.18
CA ALA A 419 -18.04 -10.34 -11.48
C ALA A 419 -18.56 -11.69 -10.96
N ASP A 420 -19.29 -12.42 -11.80
CA ASP A 420 -19.88 -13.71 -11.42
C ASP A 420 -18.94 -14.85 -11.82
N TYR A 421 -18.33 -15.50 -10.82
CA TYR A 421 -17.44 -16.63 -11.03
C TYR A 421 -18.19 -17.88 -11.48
N LEU A 422 -17.56 -18.61 -12.41
CA LEU A 422 -18.09 -19.86 -12.92
C LEU A 422 -17.48 -21.05 -12.17
N THR A 423 -18.33 -22.03 -11.87
CA THR A 423 -17.94 -23.34 -11.35
C THR A 423 -17.65 -24.27 -12.51
N LEU A 424 -16.39 -24.69 -12.65
CA LEU A 424 -16.00 -25.70 -13.64
C LEU A 424 -16.43 -27.09 -13.15
N THR A 425 -16.99 -27.89 -14.06
CA THR A 425 -17.53 -29.23 -13.78
C THR A 425 -17.13 -30.21 -14.88
N GLY A 426 -17.28 -31.51 -14.63
CA GLY A 426 -16.86 -32.55 -15.56
C GLY A 426 -15.35 -32.80 -15.54
N GLU A 427 -14.89 -33.78 -16.33
CA GLU A 427 -13.46 -33.98 -16.55
C GLU A 427 -13.05 -33.25 -17.83
N SER A 428 -11.95 -32.50 -17.76
CA SER A 428 -11.36 -31.91 -18.95
C SER A 428 -10.96 -32.99 -19.95
N ALA A 429 -11.40 -32.81 -21.20
CA ALA A 429 -10.97 -33.65 -22.32
C ALA A 429 -9.43 -33.65 -22.48
N ASN A 430 -8.75 -32.62 -21.96
CA ASN A 430 -7.31 -32.44 -22.01
C ASN A 430 -6.58 -32.96 -20.76
N LYS A 431 -7.26 -33.42 -19.71
CA LYS A 431 -6.63 -33.90 -18.46
C LYS A 431 -5.53 -34.95 -18.70
N LYS A 432 -5.80 -35.92 -19.57
CA LYS A 432 -4.81 -36.96 -19.95
C LYS A 432 -3.62 -36.43 -20.75
N VAL A 433 -3.80 -35.30 -21.45
CA VAL A 433 -2.72 -34.58 -22.15
C VAL A 433 -1.93 -33.72 -21.16
N ARG A 434 -2.57 -33.21 -20.10
CA ARG A 434 -1.93 -32.41 -19.05
C ARG A 434 -1.14 -33.25 -18.04
N GLU A 435 -1.54 -34.48 -17.79
CA GLU A 435 -0.79 -35.44 -16.95
C GLU A 435 0.25 -36.26 -17.75
N ARG A 436 0.68 -35.79 -18.94
CA ARG A 436 1.53 -36.58 -19.86
C ARG A 436 3.00 -36.72 -19.44
N PHE A 437 3.47 -35.94 -18.47
CA PHE A 437 4.85 -35.98 -17.98
C PHE A 437 4.90 -36.44 -16.52
N ALA A 438 5.58 -37.55 -16.25
CA ALA A 438 5.66 -38.14 -14.92
C ALA A 438 6.43 -37.27 -13.91
N ASP A 439 7.41 -36.49 -14.38
CA ASP A 439 8.21 -35.57 -13.56
C ASP A 439 7.55 -34.21 -13.34
N VAL A 440 6.37 -33.97 -13.92
CA VAL A 440 5.64 -32.71 -13.83
C VAL A 440 4.21 -32.95 -13.35
N PRO A 441 4.00 -33.48 -12.14
CA PRO A 441 2.66 -33.64 -11.58
C PRO A 441 1.96 -32.29 -11.45
N THR A 442 0.62 -32.27 -11.37
CA THR A 442 -0.19 -31.03 -11.25
C THR A 442 0.26 -30.11 -10.11
N ALA A 443 0.73 -30.68 -9.01
CA ALA A 443 1.23 -29.94 -7.86
C ALA A 443 2.64 -29.33 -8.05
N HIS A 444 3.33 -29.60 -9.16
CA HIS A 444 4.66 -29.06 -9.43
C HIS A 444 4.57 -27.56 -9.74
N ALA A 445 5.44 -26.74 -9.13
CA ALA A 445 5.39 -25.27 -9.26
C ALA A 445 5.42 -24.77 -10.72
N ASN A 446 6.14 -25.47 -11.59
CA ASN A 446 6.25 -25.16 -13.02
C ASN A 446 5.27 -25.94 -13.92
N HIS A 447 4.24 -26.62 -13.37
CA HIS A 447 3.34 -27.49 -14.15
C HIS A 447 2.69 -26.76 -15.33
N LYS A 448 1.99 -25.64 -15.07
CA LYS A 448 1.32 -24.82 -16.11
C LYS A 448 2.30 -24.36 -17.20
N ALA A 449 3.47 -23.86 -16.79
CA ALA A 449 4.48 -23.34 -17.71
C ALA A 449 5.09 -24.42 -18.60
N VAL A 450 5.39 -25.59 -18.05
CA VAL A 450 5.94 -26.72 -18.81
C VAL A 450 4.95 -27.23 -19.85
N LEU A 451 3.68 -27.42 -19.46
CA LEU A 451 2.65 -27.89 -20.39
C LEU A 451 2.45 -26.88 -21.52
N TRP A 452 2.36 -25.59 -21.19
CA TRP A 452 2.29 -24.53 -22.18
C TRP A 452 3.47 -24.57 -23.15
N ALA A 453 4.71 -24.64 -22.64
CA ALA A 453 5.90 -24.67 -23.48
C ALA A 453 5.95 -25.91 -24.38
N ALA A 454 5.49 -27.06 -23.89
CA ALA A 454 5.41 -28.30 -24.65
C ALA A 454 4.31 -28.23 -25.73
N ASP A 455 3.14 -27.66 -25.44
CA ASP A 455 2.05 -27.48 -26.42
C ASP A 455 2.44 -26.50 -27.53
N GLN A 456 3.14 -25.43 -27.17
CA GLN A 456 3.73 -24.49 -28.13
C GLN A 456 4.97 -25.06 -28.84
N LYS A 457 5.42 -26.27 -28.47
CA LYS A 457 6.62 -26.95 -28.99
C LYS A 457 7.90 -26.12 -28.85
N LEU A 458 7.98 -25.29 -27.81
CA LEU A 458 9.13 -24.40 -27.58
C LEU A 458 10.33 -25.14 -26.98
N ILE A 459 10.06 -26.08 -26.07
CA ILE A 459 11.07 -26.90 -25.40
C ILE A 459 10.71 -28.36 -25.64
N ASP A 460 11.61 -29.11 -26.27
CA ASP A 460 11.41 -30.54 -26.51
C ASP A 460 11.58 -31.33 -25.22
N SER A 461 10.69 -32.28 -24.92
CA SER A 461 10.83 -33.15 -23.75
C SER A 461 12.08 -34.05 -23.87
N ARG A 462 12.65 -34.46 -22.73
CA ARG A 462 13.80 -35.39 -22.73
C ARG A 462 13.40 -36.76 -23.26
N GLU A 463 12.23 -37.23 -22.83
CA GLU A 463 11.64 -38.50 -23.27
C GLU A 463 10.16 -38.31 -23.60
N LYS A 464 9.49 -39.40 -23.96
CA LYS A 464 8.07 -39.36 -24.36
C LYS A 464 7.16 -38.89 -23.22
N ASP A 465 7.44 -39.31 -22.00
CA ASP A 465 6.66 -39.07 -20.78
C ASP A 465 7.51 -38.45 -19.65
N TRP A 466 8.67 -37.90 -19.99
CA TRP A 466 9.57 -37.22 -19.05
C TRP A 466 10.08 -35.90 -19.66
N PHE A 467 9.74 -34.77 -19.04
CA PHE A 467 10.11 -33.45 -19.54
C PHE A 467 11.56 -33.07 -19.22
N GLY A 468 12.07 -33.55 -18.08
CA GLY A 468 13.33 -33.11 -17.48
C GLY A 468 13.17 -31.77 -16.76
N VAL A 469 12.08 -31.59 -16.01
CA VAL A 469 11.69 -30.27 -15.46
C VAL A 469 12.73 -29.66 -14.51
N ASN A 470 13.45 -30.52 -13.80
CA ASN A 470 14.49 -30.13 -12.84
C ASN A 470 15.91 -30.18 -13.43
N ASP A 471 16.09 -30.61 -14.69
CA ASP A 471 17.41 -30.53 -15.32
C ASP A 471 17.74 -29.08 -15.62
N ASP A 472 19.03 -28.73 -15.58
CA ASP A 472 19.51 -27.44 -16.05
C ASP A 472 19.08 -27.19 -17.51
N ALA A 473 18.50 -26.01 -17.75
CA ALA A 473 18.29 -25.51 -19.07
C ALA A 473 19.63 -25.13 -19.71
N THR A 474 19.79 -25.45 -20.98
CA THR A 474 21.01 -25.14 -21.72
C THR A 474 20.87 -23.88 -22.57
N ARG A 475 22.00 -23.31 -22.99
CA ARG A 475 22.03 -22.20 -23.96
C ARG A 475 21.35 -22.57 -25.28
N GLY A 476 21.50 -23.83 -25.69
CA GLY A 476 20.82 -24.41 -26.84
C GLY A 476 19.30 -24.38 -26.65
N ASP A 477 18.80 -24.91 -25.53
CA ASP A 477 17.37 -24.94 -25.20
C ASP A 477 16.76 -23.53 -25.27
N LEU A 478 17.37 -22.55 -24.59
CA LEU A 478 16.91 -21.16 -24.59
C LEU A 478 16.90 -20.56 -26.00
N THR A 479 17.94 -20.80 -26.79
CA THR A 479 18.05 -20.21 -28.14
C THR A 479 17.02 -20.79 -29.10
N VAL A 480 16.85 -22.12 -29.06
CA VAL A 480 15.85 -22.81 -29.88
C VAL A 480 14.45 -22.38 -29.48
N ALA A 481 14.16 -22.28 -28.18
CA ALA A 481 12.88 -21.82 -27.68
C ALA A 481 12.54 -20.40 -28.19
N LEU A 482 13.49 -19.46 -28.15
CA LEU A 482 13.28 -18.11 -28.69
C LEU A 482 13.07 -18.08 -30.21
N TYR A 483 13.79 -18.91 -30.96
CA TYR A 483 13.60 -19.04 -32.41
C TYR A 483 12.20 -19.56 -32.75
N ARG A 484 11.74 -20.60 -32.02
CA ARG A 484 10.40 -21.15 -32.19
C ARG A 484 9.32 -20.16 -31.76
N LEU A 485 9.55 -19.44 -30.66
CA LEU A 485 8.66 -18.38 -30.17
C LEU A 485 8.52 -17.23 -31.18
N ALA A 486 9.55 -16.97 -31.99
CA ALA A 486 9.52 -16.02 -33.09
C ALA A 486 8.81 -16.53 -34.36
N GLY A 487 8.21 -17.72 -34.32
CA GLY A 487 7.54 -18.35 -35.46
C GLY A 487 8.47 -19.11 -36.40
N SER A 488 9.69 -19.45 -35.97
CA SER A 488 10.70 -20.14 -36.78
C SER A 488 10.94 -19.49 -38.17
N PRO A 489 11.29 -18.19 -38.20
CA PRO A 489 11.44 -17.47 -39.46
C PRO A 489 12.55 -18.06 -40.33
N LYS A 490 12.39 -17.99 -41.66
CA LYS A 490 13.42 -18.42 -42.61
C LYS A 490 14.73 -17.65 -42.37
N VAL A 491 15.86 -18.36 -42.43
CA VAL A 491 17.20 -17.84 -42.18
C VAL A 491 18.10 -18.16 -43.37
N ASP A 492 18.88 -17.17 -43.82
CA ASP A 492 19.93 -17.40 -44.79
C ASP A 492 21.17 -17.97 -44.07
N LEU A 493 21.41 -19.26 -44.28
CA LEU A 493 22.46 -20.01 -43.57
C LEU A 493 23.82 -19.84 -44.27
N PRO A 494 24.88 -19.48 -43.54
CA PRO A 494 26.22 -19.47 -44.11
C PRO A 494 26.70 -20.90 -44.36
N ALA A 495 27.43 -21.10 -45.46
CA ALA A 495 28.00 -22.40 -45.85
C ALA A 495 29.02 -22.93 -44.83
N THR A 496 29.66 -22.03 -44.08
CA THR A 496 30.55 -22.38 -42.97
C THR A 496 29.98 -21.79 -41.68
N SER A 497 29.92 -22.62 -40.64
CA SER A 497 29.46 -22.19 -39.32
C SER A 497 30.36 -21.08 -38.76
N PRO A 498 29.79 -20.00 -38.22
CA PRO A 498 30.54 -18.98 -37.49
C PRO A 498 30.98 -19.46 -36.10
N TYR A 499 30.53 -20.64 -35.65
CA TYR A 499 30.85 -21.23 -34.36
C TYR A 499 31.65 -22.52 -34.56
N ALA A 500 32.82 -22.61 -33.92
CA ALA A 500 33.74 -23.73 -34.11
C ALA A 500 33.21 -25.08 -33.57
N ASP A 501 32.27 -25.05 -32.63
CA ASP A 501 31.65 -26.21 -31.97
C ASP A 501 30.28 -26.59 -32.54
N VAL A 502 29.77 -25.87 -33.53
CA VAL A 502 28.47 -26.15 -34.18
C VAL A 502 28.72 -26.43 -35.65
N LYS A 503 28.26 -27.59 -36.14
CA LYS A 503 28.33 -27.95 -37.56
C LYS A 503 27.09 -27.46 -38.31
N ALA A 504 27.21 -27.27 -39.62
CA ALA A 504 26.11 -26.78 -40.46
C ALA A 504 24.96 -27.78 -40.63
N ASP A 505 25.18 -29.06 -40.30
CA ASP A 505 24.19 -30.13 -40.27
C ASP A 505 23.57 -30.37 -38.88
N ASP A 506 23.94 -29.56 -37.87
CA ASP A 506 23.30 -29.59 -36.55
C ASP A 506 21.81 -29.23 -36.70
N PRO A 507 20.87 -30.01 -36.11
CA PRO A 507 19.44 -29.76 -36.26
C PRO A 507 19.00 -28.38 -35.75
N ASN A 508 19.75 -27.80 -34.81
CA ASN A 508 19.49 -26.48 -34.22
C ASN A 508 20.34 -25.37 -34.86
N TYR A 509 21.15 -25.68 -35.88
CA TYR A 509 22.01 -24.71 -36.57
C TYR A 509 21.25 -23.46 -37.00
N VAL A 510 20.05 -23.63 -37.56
CA VAL A 510 19.18 -22.54 -38.02
C VAL A 510 18.85 -21.55 -36.89
N ALA A 511 18.48 -22.06 -35.72
CA ALA A 511 18.14 -21.24 -34.56
C ALA A 511 19.38 -20.46 -34.05
N TYR A 512 20.55 -21.09 -34.04
CA TYR A 512 21.79 -20.47 -33.58
C TYR A 512 22.27 -19.35 -34.52
N ILE A 513 22.17 -19.56 -35.83
CA ILE A 513 22.48 -18.54 -36.84
C ILE A 513 21.48 -17.38 -36.76
N TRP A 514 20.18 -17.68 -36.66
CA TRP A 514 19.16 -16.66 -36.50
C TRP A 514 19.41 -15.77 -35.28
N ALA A 515 19.67 -16.38 -34.12
CA ALA A 515 19.92 -15.64 -32.89
C ALA A 515 21.16 -14.74 -33.00
N ARG A 516 22.18 -15.18 -33.74
CA ARG A 516 23.35 -14.37 -34.08
C ARG A 516 22.99 -13.19 -34.98
N GLN A 517 22.25 -13.43 -36.06
CA GLN A 517 21.84 -12.39 -37.01
C GLN A 517 20.93 -11.34 -36.36
N LYS A 518 20.09 -11.76 -35.39
CA LYS A 518 19.25 -10.85 -34.58
C LYS A 518 19.99 -10.18 -33.44
N GLY A 519 21.26 -10.51 -33.20
CA GLY A 519 22.07 -9.91 -32.13
C GLY A 519 21.62 -10.30 -30.72
N ILE A 520 21.00 -11.47 -30.56
CA ILE A 520 20.59 -12.04 -29.27
C ILE A 520 21.81 -12.61 -28.55
N THR A 521 22.65 -13.35 -29.28
CA THR A 521 23.89 -13.95 -28.76
C THR A 521 24.94 -14.07 -29.88
N PHE A 522 26.21 -13.89 -29.52
CA PHE A 522 27.35 -14.06 -30.44
C PHE A 522 28.26 -15.23 -30.03
N GLY A 523 27.81 -16.09 -29.12
CA GLY A 523 28.65 -17.13 -28.51
C GLY A 523 29.58 -16.55 -27.44
N TRP A 524 30.66 -17.28 -27.14
CA TRP A 524 31.71 -16.86 -26.23
C TRP A 524 32.92 -16.31 -26.98
N SER A 525 33.82 -15.65 -26.25
CA SER A 525 35.03 -15.02 -26.81
C SER A 525 36.00 -16.02 -27.44
N ASP A 526 35.86 -17.31 -27.15
CA ASP A 526 36.63 -18.40 -27.76
C ASP A 526 36.13 -18.80 -29.17
N GLY A 527 35.10 -18.11 -29.70
CA GLY A 527 34.52 -18.37 -31.01
C GLY A 527 33.56 -19.57 -31.04
N LYS A 528 33.17 -20.10 -29.87
CA LYS A 528 32.23 -21.22 -29.74
C LYS A 528 30.86 -20.75 -29.25
N PHE A 529 29.83 -21.54 -29.52
CA PHE A 529 28.47 -21.27 -29.09
C PHE A 529 28.17 -21.78 -27.67
N HIS A 530 28.75 -22.94 -27.32
CA HIS A 530 28.54 -23.68 -26.07
C HIS A 530 27.07 -24.08 -25.86
N ALA A 531 26.50 -24.81 -26.83
CA ALA A 531 25.08 -25.19 -26.82
C ALA A 531 24.66 -25.89 -25.51
N ASN A 532 25.50 -26.77 -24.97
CA ASN A 532 25.18 -27.60 -23.81
C ASN A 532 25.50 -26.94 -22.46
N ALA A 533 26.04 -25.71 -22.44
CA ALA A 533 26.31 -25.05 -21.17
C ALA A 533 25.01 -24.60 -20.51
N SER A 534 24.88 -24.85 -19.20
CA SER A 534 23.74 -24.40 -18.39
C SER A 534 23.60 -22.88 -18.42
N VAL A 535 22.37 -22.38 -18.40
CA VAL A 535 22.08 -20.95 -18.34
C VAL A 535 21.73 -20.51 -16.91
N SER A 536 22.14 -19.29 -16.57
CA SER A 536 21.78 -18.64 -15.31
C SER A 536 20.58 -17.71 -15.48
N ASN A 537 19.98 -17.28 -14.36
CA ASN A 537 18.93 -16.25 -14.35
C ASN A 537 19.33 -15.01 -15.17
N ALA A 538 20.55 -14.50 -14.96
CA ALA A 538 21.04 -13.35 -15.70
C ALA A 538 21.19 -13.63 -17.20
N THR A 539 21.57 -14.85 -17.59
CA THR A 539 21.66 -15.24 -19.01
C THR A 539 20.29 -15.25 -19.68
N VAL A 540 19.27 -15.79 -19.01
CA VAL A 540 17.89 -15.84 -19.53
C VAL A 540 17.35 -14.42 -19.72
N ALA A 541 17.50 -13.55 -18.70
CA ALA A 541 17.11 -12.14 -18.79
C ALA A 541 17.83 -11.42 -19.93
N ALA A 542 19.13 -11.64 -20.08
CA ALA A 542 19.92 -11.01 -21.14
C ALA A 542 19.48 -11.41 -22.54
N PHE A 543 19.13 -12.68 -22.76
CA PHE A 543 18.66 -13.15 -24.06
C PHE A 543 17.27 -12.61 -24.37
N LEU A 544 16.34 -12.65 -23.41
CA LEU A 544 14.98 -12.12 -23.58
C LEU A 544 14.98 -10.61 -23.81
N TYR A 545 15.81 -9.85 -23.11
CA TYR A 545 15.94 -8.41 -23.32
C TYR A 545 16.41 -8.06 -24.74
N ARG A 546 17.37 -8.83 -25.27
CA ARG A 546 17.87 -8.63 -26.64
C ARG A 546 16.86 -9.10 -27.67
N PHE A 547 16.17 -10.20 -27.40
CA PHE A 547 15.08 -10.69 -28.21
C PHE A 547 13.95 -9.65 -28.32
N ASP A 548 13.66 -8.93 -27.23
CA ASP A 548 12.67 -7.84 -27.20
C ASP A 548 13.16 -6.52 -27.83
N GLY A 549 14.31 -6.53 -28.51
CA GLY A 549 14.85 -5.36 -29.20
C GLY A 549 15.56 -4.35 -28.29
N LYS A 550 15.95 -4.73 -27.08
CA LYS A 550 16.71 -3.88 -26.13
C LYS A 550 16.00 -2.56 -25.80
N LYS A 551 14.70 -2.61 -25.53
CA LYS A 551 13.90 -1.42 -25.20
C LYS A 551 14.54 -0.61 -24.07
N PRO A 552 14.51 0.74 -24.12
CA PRO A 552 15.10 1.56 -23.07
C PRO A 552 14.54 1.22 -21.69
N VAL A 553 15.43 1.18 -20.69
CA VAL A 553 15.11 0.88 -19.30
C VAL A 553 15.64 2.03 -18.45
N ALA A 554 14.75 2.68 -17.69
CA ALA A 554 15.16 3.62 -16.67
C ALA A 554 15.90 2.85 -15.56
N VAL A 555 17.17 3.20 -15.35
CA VAL A 555 18.05 2.52 -14.41
C VAL A 555 18.61 3.52 -13.41
N THR A 556 17.82 3.83 -12.39
CA THR A 556 18.15 4.84 -11.35
C THR A 556 18.52 4.22 -10.01
N GLU A 557 18.16 2.95 -9.79
CA GLU A 557 18.37 2.25 -8.52
C GLU A 557 18.64 0.76 -8.72
N ALA A 558 19.07 0.07 -7.66
CA ALA A 558 19.28 -1.37 -7.67
C ALA A 558 17.92 -2.11 -7.72
N PRO A 559 17.68 -3.01 -8.71
CA PRO A 559 16.41 -3.73 -8.79
C PRO A 559 16.27 -4.79 -7.68
N TYR A 560 17.38 -5.26 -7.11
CA TYR A 560 17.45 -6.31 -6.08
C TYR A 560 18.67 -6.06 -5.18
N THR A 561 18.66 -6.59 -3.96
CA THR A 561 19.73 -6.37 -2.95
C THR A 561 21.08 -6.97 -3.38
N ASP A 562 21.06 -8.02 -4.19
CA ASP A 562 22.24 -8.69 -4.74
C ASP A 562 22.62 -8.23 -6.16
N VAL A 563 21.94 -7.20 -6.70
CA VAL A 563 22.21 -6.63 -8.03
C VAL A 563 22.56 -5.15 -7.91
N LYS A 564 23.86 -4.84 -7.98
CA LYS A 564 24.37 -3.46 -7.83
C LYS A 564 24.16 -2.64 -9.10
N VAL A 565 23.93 -1.33 -8.94
CA VAL A 565 23.89 -0.40 -10.08
C VAL A 565 25.20 -0.51 -10.87
N GLY A 566 25.08 -0.76 -12.18
CA GLY A 566 26.22 -0.92 -13.09
C GLY A 566 26.90 -2.30 -13.08
N SER A 567 26.42 -3.28 -12.31
CA SER A 567 26.94 -4.65 -12.39
C SER A 567 26.63 -5.30 -13.75
N ALA A 568 27.30 -6.42 -14.06
CA ALA A 568 26.99 -7.21 -15.24
C ALA A 568 25.50 -7.59 -15.27
N PHE A 569 24.89 -7.47 -16.45
CA PHE A 569 23.47 -7.73 -16.71
C PHE A 569 22.47 -6.90 -15.88
N TYR A 570 22.92 -5.88 -15.14
CA TYR A 570 22.06 -5.01 -14.32
C TYR A 570 20.86 -4.48 -15.10
N ARG A 571 21.08 -3.99 -16.33
CA ARG A 571 20.03 -3.43 -17.18
C ARG A 571 19.01 -4.49 -17.58
N GLU A 572 19.49 -5.65 -18.00
CA GLU A 572 18.63 -6.75 -18.44
C GLU A 572 17.81 -7.35 -17.30
N ILE A 573 18.39 -7.40 -16.09
CA ILE A 573 17.70 -7.82 -14.87
C ILE A 573 16.64 -6.79 -14.46
N THR A 574 16.98 -5.49 -14.48
CA THR A 574 15.99 -4.42 -14.19
C THR A 574 14.82 -4.47 -15.17
N TRP A 575 15.09 -4.68 -16.46
CA TRP A 575 14.04 -4.87 -17.46
C TRP A 575 13.18 -6.10 -17.14
N ALA A 576 13.79 -7.25 -16.86
CA ALA A 576 13.05 -8.47 -16.55
C ALA A 576 12.14 -8.31 -15.33
N LYS A 577 12.58 -7.55 -14.30
CA LYS A 577 11.77 -7.17 -13.14
C LYS A 577 10.57 -6.31 -13.54
N GLN A 578 10.79 -5.26 -14.32
CA GLN A 578 9.72 -4.35 -14.78
C GLN A 578 8.69 -5.08 -15.66
N GLN A 579 9.13 -6.05 -16.45
CA GLN A 579 8.28 -6.89 -17.28
C GLN A 579 7.66 -8.08 -16.50
N LYS A 580 7.95 -8.22 -15.20
CA LYS A 580 7.45 -9.30 -14.33
C LYS A 580 7.72 -10.71 -14.90
N LEU A 581 8.86 -10.92 -15.55
CA LEU A 581 9.17 -12.20 -16.22
C LEU A 581 9.42 -13.35 -15.24
N GLN A 582 9.76 -13.04 -13.99
CA GLN A 582 9.87 -14.00 -12.91
C GLN A 582 9.58 -13.32 -11.57
N VAL A 583 8.86 -14.03 -10.70
CA VAL A 583 8.57 -13.60 -9.32
C VAL A 583 9.51 -14.35 -8.38
N PHE A 584 10.59 -13.71 -7.98
CA PHE A 584 11.42 -14.21 -6.88
C PHE A 584 10.80 -13.77 -5.55
N LEU A 585 10.53 -14.72 -4.66
CA LEU A 585 10.05 -14.41 -3.31
C LEU A 585 11.21 -13.81 -2.51
N GLY A 586 11.15 -12.51 -2.21
CA GLY A 586 12.15 -11.80 -1.41
C GLY A 586 12.84 -10.65 -2.16
N SER A 587 13.95 -10.17 -1.60
CA SER A 587 14.68 -8.99 -2.11
C SER A 587 15.86 -9.31 -3.04
N GLU A 588 16.18 -10.60 -3.26
CA GLU A 588 17.32 -11.06 -4.07
C GLU A 588 16.88 -11.68 -5.41
N TYR A 589 17.75 -11.61 -6.43
CA TYR A 589 17.51 -12.14 -7.78
C TYR A 589 18.29 -13.43 -8.09
N HIS A 590 19.41 -13.65 -7.40
CA HIS A 590 20.37 -14.72 -7.64
C HIS A 590 20.86 -14.79 -9.11
N PRO A 591 21.59 -13.77 -9.62
CA PRO A 591 21.98 -13.68 -11.03
C PRO A 591 22.71 -14.91 -11.59
N SER A 592 23.52 -15.57 -10.75
CA SER A 592 24.34 -16.72 -11.13
C SER A 592 23.67 -18.07 -10.90
N ALA A 593 22.49 -18.11 -10.27
CA ALA A 593 21.77 -19.36 -10.09
C ALA A 593 21.38 -19.96 -11.44
N LEU A 594 21.59 -21.26 -11.60
CA LEU A 594 21.23 -21.99 -12.80
C LEU A 594 19.72 -22.14 -12.89
N VAL A 595 19.21 -22.07 -14.11
CA VAL A 595 17.79 -22.13 -14.40
C VAL A 595 17.46 -23.55 -14.84
N SER A 596 16.53 -24.19 -14.16
CA SER A 596 15.95 -25.45 -14.59
C SER A 596 15.11 -25.28 -15.85
N ARG A 597 14.85 -26.36 -16.58
CA ARG A 597 13.99 -26.32 -17.77
C ARG A 597 12.55 -25.92 -17.45
N GLY A 598 12.05 -26.26 -16.27
CA GLY A 598 10.76 -25.79 -15.77
C GLY A 598 10.72 -24.28 -15.56
N GLU A 599 11.75 -23.71 -14.92
CA GLU A 599 11.85 -22.27 -14.72
C GLU A 599 12.05 -21.52 -16.05
N LEU A 600 12.82 -22.08 -16.99
CA LEU A 600 12.93 -21.53 -18.35
C LEU A 600 11.55 -21.47 -19.04
N ALA A 601 10.74 -22.52 -18.91
CA ALA A 601 9.37 -22.50 -19.42
C ALA A 601 8.54 -21.39 -18.77
N GLY A 602 8.72 -21.16 -17.46
CA GLY A 602 8.10 -20.05 -16.71
C GLY A 602 8.47 -18.68 -17.27
N PHE A 603 9.77 -18.41 -17.46
CA PHE A 603 10.25 -17.17 -18.08
C PHE A 603 9.63 -16.92 -19.47
N LEU A 604 9.57 -17.96 -20.31
CA LEU A 604 9.02 -17.86 -21.66
C LEU A 604 7.50 -17.62 -21.66
N MET A 605 6.77 -18.28 -20.75
CA MET A 605 5.33 -18.11 -20.60
C MET A 605 5.00 -16.68 -20.18
N ASN A 606 5.67 -16.18 -19.13
CA ASN A 606 5.47 -14.82 -18.63
C ASN A 606 5.81 -13.76 -19.70
N TYR A 607 6.86 -14.00 -20.50
CA TYR A 607 7.20 -13.12 -21.61
C TYR A 607 6.13 -13.09 -22.72
N LYS A 608 5.36 -14.18 -22.91
CA LYS A 608 4.32 -14.24 -23.95
C LYS A 608 3.00 -13.60 -23.53
N VAL A 609 2.67 -13.63 -22.24
CA VAL A 609 1.39 -13.14 -21.69
C VAL A 609 1.39 -11.62 -21.42
N ARG A 610 2.55 -10.97 -21.54
CA ARG A 610 2.72 -9.52 -21.35
C ARG A 610 1.97 -8.64 -22.35
#